data_AF-A0A6N7XC21-F1
#
_entry.id   AF-A0A6N7XC21-F1
#
_cell.length_a   1.000
_cell.length_b   1.000
_cell.length_c   1.000
_cell.angle_alpha   90.00
_cell.angle_beta   90.00
_cell.angle_gamma   90.00
#
_symmetry.space_group_name_H-M   'P 1'
#
loop_
_entity.id
_entity.type
_entity.pdbx_description
1 polymer ?
#
loop_
_entity_poly.entity_id
_entity_poly.type
_entity_poly.pdbx_seq_one_letter_code
_entity_poly.pdbx_strand_id
1 'polypeptide(L)'
;MGRRGLRLPARCRDGRVAGHPQRLPQGAAAQRGGVSLMGTCACTCREGSGSYGRRLERRRAMDALFSAPAVVDVMAGEGLGESGRADLRRLVGLEWEQFDAVLGMNGRAGCQDDLRSFLSYRCAQYLAFPHPLIPLVLGEYVEAERTGRNLVEEKYARMMAVTDPDGYQRDWARRLGTPSPVRAAALRQIRALLSPALESAARELPQSHRHARPDESVPGRVSALDYFEAEVAGYSLGTLFALRDALGEQLKHTNPIALSYVLAARLGKATEAIS
;
A
#
# COMPACT_ATOMS: atom_id res chain seq x y z
N MET A 1 5.87 -23.74 20.00
CA MET A 1 6.23 -24.07 18.60
C MET A 1 6.63 -22.78 17.89
N GLY A 2 7.92 -22.62 17.59
CA GLY A 2 8.52 -21.36 17.13
C GLY A 2 8.16 -21.02 15.68
N ARG A 3 7.80 -19.75 15.44
CA ARG A 3 7.58 -19.18 14.11
C ARG A 3 8.91 -19.11 13.37
N ARG A 4 9.12 -19.96 12.35
CA ARG A 4 10.20 -19.79 11.37
C ARG A 4 9.76 -18.70 10.39
N GLY A 5 10.37 -17.52 10.47
CA GLY A 5 10.24 -16.51 9.43
C GLY A 5 10.81 -17.06 8.11
N LEU A 6 9.96 -17.13 7.08
CA LEU A 6 10.38 -17.54 5.74
C LEU A 6 11.29 -16.45 5.15
N ARG A 7 12.43 -16.87 4.60
CA ARG A 7 13.39 -16.02 3.88
C ARG A 7 13.14 -16.16 2.39
N LEU A 8 12.82 -15.05 1.73
CA LEU A 8 12.78 -14.94 0.27
C LEU A 8 14.22 -15.08 -0.31
N PRO A 9 14.42 -15.76 -1.46
CA PRO A 9 15.75 -16.05 -1.99
C PRO A 9 16.34 -14.95 -2.88
N ALA A 10 17.68 -14.89 -2.86
CA ALA A 10 18.50 -13.84 -3.45
C ALA A 10 18.54 -13.84 -4.99
N ARG A 11 18.31 -12.67 -5.59
CA ARG A 11 19.27 -11.96 -6.46
C ARG A 11 18.62 -10.69 -7.06
N CYS A 12 18.93 -9.54 -6.47
CA CYS A 12 19.04 -8.27 -7.19
C CYS A 12 20.25 -7.53 -6.62
N ARG A 13 21.38 -7.59 -7.33
CA ARG A 13 22.49 -6.64 -7.18
C ARG A 13 21.98 -5.30 -7.70
N ASP A 14 21.30 -4.57 -6.83
CA ASP A 14 21.25 -3.12 -6.79
C ASP A 14 20.29 -2.74 -5.67
N GLY A 15 20.84 -2.11 -4.63
CA GLY A 15 20.11 -1.68 -3.43
C GLY A 15 19.10 -0.56 -3.70
N ARG A 16 18.07 -0.83 -4.50
CA ARG A 16 16.93 0.07 -4.70
C ARG A 16 15.65 -0.68 -4.36
N VAL A 17 15.08 -0.36 -3.20
CA VAL A 17 13.73 -0.78 -2.82
C VAL A 17 12.76 -0.12 -3.81
N ALA A 18 12.01 -0.96 -4.54
CA ALA A 18 11.03 -0.52 -5.51
C ALA A 18 9.74 -0.07 -4.80
N GLY A 19 9.37 1.21 -4.98
CA GLY A 19 7.99 1.67 -4.76
C GLY A 19 7.80 2.83 -3.80
N HIS A 20 8.41 3.99 -4.06
CA HIS A 20 7.86 5.32 -3.75
C HIS A 20 8.58 6.38 -4.59
N PRO A 21 7.95 7.52 -4.92
CA PRO A 21 8.51 8.50 -5.82
C PRO A 21 9.83 9.06 -5.28
N GLN A 22 10.75 9.28 -6.21
CA GLN A 22 12.09 9.79 -5.95
C GLN A 22 12.00 11.16 -5.27
N ARG A 23 12.54 11.29 -4.05
CA ARG A 23 12.81 12.61 -3.46
C ARG A 23 13.90 13.31 -4.28
N LEU A 24 13.67 14.59 -4.59
CA LEU A 24 14.65 15.51 -5.19
C LEU A 24 15.81 15.78 -4.22
N PRO A 25 17.08 15.90 -4.68
CA PRO A 25 18.18 16.32 -3.83
C PRO A 25 18.26 17.85 -3.74
N GLN A 26 18.30 18.38 -2.52
CA GLN A 26 18.88 19.70 -2.23
C GLN A 26 20.32 19.47 -1.73
N GLY A 27 21.26 20.24 -2.28
CA GLY A 27 22.69 20.09 -2.02
C GLY A 27 23.17 20.76 -0.73
N ALA A 28 24.30 20.26 -0.20
CA ALA A 28 25.30 21.03 0.52
C ALA A 28 26.62 20.24 0.59
N ALA A 29 27.73 20.97 0.51
CA ALA A 29 29.08 20.47 0.28
C ALA A 29 29.88 20.18 1.57
N ALA A 30 30.89 19.30 1.39
CA ALA A 30 32.24 19.28 1.97
C ALA A 30 32.45 19.26 3.51
N GLN A 31 33.19 18.26 4.01
CA GLN A 31 34.64 18.36 4.28
C GLN A 31 35.23 17.05 4.83
N ARG A 32 36.53 16.86 4.60
CA ARG A 32 37.36 15.69 4.96
C ARG A 32 37.96 15.87 6.36
N GLY A 33 38.29 14.75 7.03
CA GLY A 33 39.43 14.69 7.95
C GLY A 33 39.28 13.74 9.14
N GLY A 34 40.36 12.99 9.42
CA GLY A 34 40.75 12.64 10.79
C GLY A 34 40.53 11.20 11.25
N VAL A 35 41.60 10.57 11.70
CA VAL A 35 41.74 9.17 12.12
C VAL A 35 41.77 9.06 13.67
N SER A 36 41.19 7.97 14.18
CA SER A 36 41.45 7.25 15.46
C SER A 36 41.17 7.93 16.81
N LEU A 37 40.37 7.27 17.66
CA LEU A 37 40.83 6.68 18.93
C LEU A 37 39.70 5.90 19.63
N MET A 38 40.08 4.76 20.22
CA MET A 38 39.27 3.90 21.08
C MET A 38 38.61 4.70 22.22
N GLY A 39 37.31 4.48 22.42
CA GLY A 39 36.56 5.01 23.55
C GLY A 39 35.38 4.10 23.87
N THR A 40 35.60 3.22 24.84
CA THR A 40 34.63 2.50 25.68
C THR A 40 33.15 2.58 25.28
N CYS A 41 32.62 1.46 24.80
CA CYS A 41 31.20 1.22 24.60
C CYS A 41 30.49 1.14 25.96
N ALA A 42 29.98 2.28 26.44
CA ALA A 42 28.98 2.29 27.50
C ALA A 42 27.63 1.89 26.86
N CYS A 43 27.27 0.60 26.97
CA CYS A 43 25.94 0.13 26.65
C CYS A 43 24.96 0.74 27.65
N THR A 44 24.36 1.88 27.32
CA THR A 44 23.10 2.29 27.93
C THR A 44 22.00 1.39 27.37
N CYS A 45 21.53 0.47 28.20
CA CYS A 45 20.34 -0.32 27.92
C CYS A 45 19.13 0.61 27.83
N ARG A 46 18.84 1.10 26.61
CA ARG A 46 17.54 1.69 26.31
C ARG A 46 16.56 0.51 26.23
N GLU A 47 15.66 0.42 27.21
CA GLU A 47 14.57 -0.55 27.23
C GLU A 47 13.83 -0.50 25.88
N GLY A 48 14.08 -1.50 25.04
CA GLY A 48 13.45 -1.60 23.74
C GLY A 48 11.97 -1.86 23.96
N SER A 49 11.11 -0.93 23.54
CA SER A 49 9.69 -1.20 23.42
C SER A 49 9.53 -2.48 22.59
N GLY A 50 8.98 -3.53 23.21
CA GLY A 50 8.75 -4.80 22.54
C GLY A 50 7.87 -4.61 21.29
N SER A 51 7.73 -5.65 20.47
CA SER A 51 6.85 -5.64 19.28
C SER A 51 5.47 -5.03 19.54
N TYR A 52 4.94 -5.17 20.76
CA TYR A 52 3.68 -4.58 21.21
C TYR A 52 3.72 -3.06 21.38
N GLY A 53 4.77 -2.50 22.01
CA GLY A 53 4.90 -1.06 22.25
C GLY A 53 4.99 -0.26 20.95
N ARG A 54 5.79 -0.75 19.98
CA ARG A 54 5.88 -0.15 18.65
C ARG A 54 4.55 -0.16 17.89
N ARG A 55 3.74 -1.22 18.04
CA ARG A 55 2.41 -1.29 17.43
C ARG A 55 1.49 -0.20 17.97
N LEU A 56 1.49 0.01 19.30
CA LEU A 56 0.68 1.05 19.94
C LEU A 56 1.10 2.46 19.53
N GLU A 57 2.40 2.75 19.51
CA GLU A 57 2.94 4.04 19.07
C GLU A 57 2.50 4.38 17.64
N ARG A 58 2.53 3.39 16.74
CA ARG A 58 2.15 3.59 15.33
C ARG A 58 0.65 3.72 15.14
N ARG A 59 -0.18 3.02 15.93
CA ARG A 59 -1.64 3.27 15.96
C ARG A 59 -1.92 4.72 16.35
N ARG A 60 -1.27 5.22 17.41
CA ARG A 60 -1.41 6.62 17.83
C ARG A 60 -0.96 7.61 16.75
N ALA A 61 0.16 7.34 16.09
CA ALA A 61 0.63 8.18 14.98
C ALA A 61 -0.34 8.18 13.78
N MET A 62 -0.92 7.02 13.45
CA MET A 62 -1.96 6.89 12.42
C MET A 62 -3.20 7.71 12.80
N ASP A 63 -3.67 7.56 14.04
CA ASP A 63 -4.83 8.29 14.56
C ASP A 63 -4.60 9.80 14.52
N ALA A 64 -3.41 10.27 14.91
CA ALA A 64 -3.06 11.69 14.87
C ALA A 64 -3.13 12.27 13.44
N LEU A 65 -2.61 11.55 12.44
CA LEU A 65 -2.69 11.99 11.04
C LEU A 65 -4.13 11.97 10.50
N PHE A 66 -4.91 10.94 10.81
CA PHE A 66 -6.32 10.82 10.40
C PHE A 66 -7.21 11.90 11.02
N SER A 67 -6.92 12.31 12.25
CA SER A 67 -7.67 13.34 12.98
C SER A 67 -7.23 14.77 12.67
N ALA A 68 -6.17 14.96 11.87
CA ALA A 68 -5.72 16.29 11.50
C ALA A 68 -6.80 17.03 10.69
N PRO A 69 -7.14 18.29 11.03
CA PRO A 69 -8.23 19.03 10.36
C PRO A 69 -8.10 19.05 8.84
N ALA A 70 -6.90 19.34 8.30
CA ALA A 70 -6.66 19.38 6.86
C ALA A 70 -6.90 18.02 6.16
N VAL A 71 -6.64 16.90 6.85
CA VAL A 71 -6.91 15.55 6.31
C VAL A 71 -8.42 15.26 6.35
N VAL A 72 -9.09 15.63 7.44
CA VAL A 72 -10.54 15.52 7.58
C VAL A 72 -11.26 16.35 6.53
N ASP A 73 -10.79 17.57 6.26
CA ASP A 73 -11.36 18.47 5.26
C ASP A 73 -11.26 17.89 3.84
N VAL A 74 -10.14 17.21 3.52
CA VAL A 74 -10.02 16.49 2.24
C VAL A 74 -11.05 15.36 2.15
N MET A 75 -11.18 14.54 3.19
CA MET A 75 -12.16 13.43 3.20
C MET A 75 -13.60 13.93 3.10
N ALA A 76 -13.93 14.99 3.84
CA ALA A 76 -15.25 15.61 3.82
C ALA A 76 -15.56 16.25 2.46
N GLY A 77 -14.56 16.87 1.82
CA GLY A 77 -14.67 17.45 0.49
C GLY A 77 -14.99 16.43 -0.61
N GLU A 78 -14.61 15.16 -0.42
CA GLU A 78 -14.97 14.07 -1.33
C GLU A 78 -16.33 13.42 -0.96
N GLY A 79 -17.05 13.96 0.04
CA GLY A 79 -18.36 13.46 0.45
C GLY A 79 -18.33 12.29 1.42
N LEU A 80 -17.16 11.93 1.97
CA LEU A 80 -17.07 10.84 2.95
C LEU A 80 -17.56 11.32 4.32
N GLY A 81 -18.76 10.87 4.71
CA GLY A 81 -19.39 11.16 6.01
C GLY A 81 -18.64 10.57 7.21
N GLU A 82 -19.06 10.93 8.42
CA GLU A 82 -18.38 10.55 9.67
C GLU A 82 -18.21 9.04 9.83
N SER A 83 -19.27 8.27 9.62
CA SER A 83 -19.21 6.79 9.65
C SER A 83 -18.21 6.23 8.65
N GLY A 84 -18.22 6.75 7.42
CA GLY A 84 -17.28 6.32 6.37
C GLY A 84 -15.83 6.67 6.71
N ARG A 85 -15.58 7.83 7.33
CA ARG A 85 -14.24 8.20 7.82
C ARG A 85 -13.77 7.30 8.96
N ALA A 86 -14.67 6.91 9.86
CA ALA A 86 -14.35 5.97 10.94
C ALA A 86 -13.97 4.59 10.38
N ASP A 87 -14.71 4.08 9.41
CA ASP A 87 -14.41 2.82 8.73
C ASP A 87 -13.09 2.90 7.95
N LEU A 88 -12.86 3.99 7.21
CA LEU A 88 -11.62 4.22 6.48
C LEU A 88 -10.40 4.26 7.40
N ARG A 89 -10.50 4.96 8.53
CA ARG A 89 -9.44 5.00 9.55
C ARG A 89 -9.11 3.61 10.06
N ARG A 90 -10.14 2.82 10.40
CA ARG A 90 -9.95 1.45 10.87
C ARG A 90 -9.31 0.57 9.79
N LEU A 91 -9.78 0.68 8.55
CA LEU A 91 -9.26 -0.06 7.42
C LEU A 91 -7.77 0.24 7.18
N VAL A 92 -7.42 1.51 6.96
CA VAL A 92 -6.03 1.91 6.69
C VAL A 92 -5.11 1.59 7.88
N GLY A 93 -5.61 1.66 9.11
CA GLY A 93 -4.90 1.18 10.31
C GLY A 93 -4.56 -0.31 10.26
N LEU A 94 -5.54 -1.17 9.92
CA LEU A 94 -5.33 -2.60 9.74
C LEU A 94 -4.35 -2.90 8.59
N GLU A 95 -4.47 -2.19 7.47
CA GLU A 95 -3.52 -2.33 6.36
C GLU A 95 -2.10 -1.98 6.79
N TRP A 96 -1.93 -0.91 7.57
CA TRP A 96 -0.61 -0.50 8.05
C TRP A 96 0.01 -1.52 8.98
N GLU A 97 -0.78 -2.12 9.88
CA GLU A 97 -0.30 -3.19 10.75
C GLU A 97 0.11 -4.44 9.98
N GLN A 98 -0.71 -4.82 8.98
CA GLN A 98 -0.38 -5.93 8.10
C GLN A 98 0.87 -5.63 7.27
N PHE A 99 0.99 -4.42 6.74
CA PHE A 99 2.15 -3.97 5.98
C PHE A 99 3.42 -3.95 6.83
N ASP A 100 3.37 -3.45 8.06
CA ASP A 100 4.51 -3.41 8.99
C ASP A 100 5.03 -4.81 9.35
N ALA A 101 4.13 -5.80 9.38
CA ALA A 101 4.47 -7.19 9.64
C ALA A 101 5.10 -7.92 8.44
N VAL A 102 5.01 -7.37 7.22
CA VAL A 102 5.64 -7.96 6.04
C VAL A 102 7.16 -7.88 6.16
N LEU A 103 7.84 -9.00 5.97
CA LEU A 103 9.30 -9.06 5.93
C LEU A 103 9.76 -9.27 4.49
N GLY A 104 10.56 -8.33 3.98
CA GLY A 104 11.32 -8.55 2.76
C GLY A 104 12.56 -9.43 3.00
N MET A 105 13.29 -9.73 1.93
CA MET A 105 14.56 -10.49 2.01
C MET A 105 15.55 -9.91 3.02
N ASN A 106 15.62 -8.58 3.10
CA ASN A 106 16.55 -7.84 3.96
C ASN A 106 15.87 -7.37 5.26
N GLY A 107 14.74 -8.00 5.64
CA GLY A 107 13.93 -7.57 6.77
C GLY A 107 12.96 -6.45 6.39
N ARG A 108 12.71 -5.52 7.32
CA ARG A 108 11.79 -4.40 7.11
C ARG A 108 12.33 -3.46 6.02
N ALA A 109 11.45 -3.00 5.13
CA ALA A 109 11.77 -2.02 4.11
C ALA A 109 11.62 -0.59 4.67
N GLY A 110 12.46 0.35 4.25
CA GLY A 110 12.40 1.75 4.74
C GLY A 110 11.06 2.46 4.47
N CYS A 111 10.29 2.00 3.47
CA CYS A 111 8.93 2.49 3.25
C CYS A 111 7.95 2.13 4.38
N GLN A 112 8.26 1.13 5.21
CA GLN A 112 7.49 0.82 6.43
C GLN A 112 7.71 1.85 7.53
N ASP A 113 8.61 2.82 7.35
CA ASP A 113 8.80 3.91 8.30
C ASP A 113 8.18 5.24 7.81
N ASP A 114 7.65 5.27 6.57
CA ASP A 114 6.97 6.44 5.99
C ASP A 114 5.44 6.34 6.12
N LEU A 115 4.96 6.50 7.35
CA LEU A 115 3.54 6.48 7.67
C LEU A 115 2.75 7.57 6.91
N ARG A 116 3.34 8.75 6.71
CA ARG A 116 2.67 9.88 6.06
C ARG A 116 2.34 9.55 4.62
N SER A 117 3.35 9.15 3.84
CA SER A 117 3.13 8.77 2.45
C SER A 117 2.18 7.58 2.34
N PHE A 118 2.31 6.58 3.22
CA PHE A 118 1.38 5.45 3.25
C PHE A 118 -0.07 5.90 3.40
N LEU A 119 -0.36 6.75 4.40
CA LEU A 119 -1.71 7.27 4.62
C LEU A 119 -2.18 8.07 3.41
N SER A 120 -1.36 8.97 2.88
CA SER A 120 -1.76 9.81 1.74
C SER A 120 -2.16 8.97 0.53
N TYR A 121 -1.38 7.95 0.17
CA TYR A 121 -1.70 7.10 -0.99
C TYR A 121 -2.88 6.16 -0.72
N ARG A 122 -2.97 5.55 0.47
CA ARG A 122 -4.08 4.63 0.77
C ARG A 122 -5.41 5.36 0.89
N CYS A 123 -5.46 6.49 1.59
CA CYS A 123 -6.66 7.31 1.66
C CYS A 123 -7.04 7.85 0.28
N ALA A 124 -6.09 8.29 -0.54
CA ALA A 124 -6.37 8.74 -1.90
C ALA A 124 -7.04 7.65 -2.76
N GLN A 125 -6.57 6.40 -2.66
CA GLN A 125 -7.18 5.29 -3.38
C GLN A 125 -8.62 5.04 -2.92
N TYR A 126 -8.88 4.97 -1.61
CA TYR A 126 -10.23 4.71 -1.10
C TYR A 126 -11.21 5.85 -1.32
N LEU A 127 -10.75 7.10 -1.25
CA LEU A 127 -11.58 8.27 -1.51
C LEU A 127 -11.92 8.41 -3.00
N ALA A 128 -11.00 7.99 -3.89
CA ALA A 128 -11.20 8.07 -5.32
C ALA A 128 -12.06 6.92 -5.89
N PHE A 129 -12.06 5.75 -5.24
CA PHE A 129 -12.89 4.60 -5.61
C PHE A 129 -14.25 4.65 -4.91
N PRO A 130 -15.24 3.83 -5.31
CA PRO A 130 -16.59 3.94 -4.75
C PRO A 130 -16.62 3.75 -3.23
N HIS A 131 -17.07 4.77 -2.50
CA HIS A 131 -17.10 4.77 -1.03
C HIS A 131 -17.87 3.60 -0.40
N PRO A 132 -18.96 3.06 -1.00
CA PRO A 132 -19.63 1.88 -0.47
C PRO A 132 -18.73 0.64 -0.30
N LEU A 133 -17.54 0.62 -0.93
CA LEU A 133 -16.60 -0.48 -0.77
C LEU A 133 -15.76 -0.38 0.50
N ILE A 134 -15.62 0.78 1.12
CA ILE A 134 -14.83 0.96 2.35
C ILE A 134 -15.27 -0.04 3.44
N PRO A 135 -16.56 -0.14 3.81
CA PRO A 135 -17.00 -1.11 4.82
C PRO A 135 -16.85 -2.57 4.34
N LEU A 136 -16.98 -2.86 3.04
CA LEU A 136 -16.78 -4.22 2.51
C LEU A 136 -15.32 -4.66 2.63
N VAL A 137 -14.39 -3.80 2.21
CA VAL A 137 -12.95 -4.06 2.28
C VAL A 137 -12.48 -4.08 3.74
N LEU A 138 -13.05 -3.25 4.62
CA LEU A 138 -12.85 -3.37 6.06
C LEU A 138 -13.24 -4.76 6.57
N GLY A 139 -14.38 -5.30 6.11
CA GLY A 139 -14.80 -6.67 6.41
C GLY A 139 -13.78 -7.73 5.98
N GLU A 140 -13.18 -7.59 4.79
CA GLU A 140 -12.12 -8.49 4.30
C GLU A 140 -10.90 -8.47 5.23
N TYR A 141 -10.46 -7.28 5.66
CA TYR A 141 -9.30 -7.12 6.54
C TYR A 141 -9.56 -7.65 7.96
N VAL A 142 -10.77 -7.42 8.49
CA VAL A 142 -11.18 -7.95 9.80
C VAL A 142 -11.24 -9.48 9.78
N GLU A 143 -11.81 -10.07 8.73
CA GLU A 143 -11.88 -11.53 8.58
C GLU A 143 -10.48 -12.14 8.37
N ALA A 144 -9.62 -11.48 7.61
CA ALA A 144 -8.24 -11.90 7.44
C ALA A 144 -7.49 -11.90 8.78
N GLU A 145 -7.60 -10.85 9.59
CA GLU A 145 -6.99 -10.81 10.92
C GLU A 145 -7.53 -11.94 11.81
N ARG A 146 -8.86 -12.14 11.84
CA ARG A 146 -9.52 -13.20 12.60
C ARG A 146 -9.03 -14.61 12.24
N THR A 147 -8.71 -14.83 10.97
CA THR A 147 -8.23 -16.11 10.44
C THR A 147 -6.71 -16.22 10.37
N GLY A 148 -5.97 -15.23 10.87
CA GLY A 148 -4.51 -15.21 10.87
C GLY A 148 -3.88 -15.00 9.49
N ARG A 149 -4.64 -14.49 8.52
CA ARG A 149 -4.18 -14.09 7.19
C ARG A 149 -3.65 -12.66 7.20
N ASN A 150 -2.75 -12.37 6.27
CA ASN A 150 -2.23 -11.04 6.02
C ASN A 150 -2.44 -10.74 4.52
N LEU A 151 -3.47 -9.97 4.19
CA LEU A 151 -3.84 -9.64 2.81
C LEU A 151 -2.77 -8.83 2.09
N VAL A 152 -2.04 -7.98 2.82
CA VAL A 152 -0.92 -7.22 2.26
C VAL A 152 0.22 -8.15 1.86
N GLU A 153 0.57 -9.13 2.71
CA GLU A 153 1.55 -10.17 2.41
C GLU A 153 1.11 -11.01 1.20
N GLU A 154 -0.15 -11.45 1.17
CA GLU A 154 -0.71 -12.21 0.05
C GLU A 154 -0.71 -11.40 -1.26
N LYS A 155 -0.97 -10.08 -1.19
CA LYS A 155 -0.85 -9.17 -2.34
C LYS A 155 0.59 -9.15 -2.88
N TYR A 156 1.59 -8.97 -2.01
CA TYR A 156 2.99 -9.02 -2.43
C TYR A 156 3.36 -10.38 -3.02
N ALA A 157 2.88 -11.47 -2.44
CA ALA A 157 3.05 -12.80 -2.97
C ALA A 157 2.43 -12.96 -4.37
N ARG A 158 1.20 -12.48 -4.63
CA ARG A 158 0.61 -12.52 -5.98
C ARG A 158 1.46 -11.77 -7.01
N MET A 159 2.06 -10.64 -6.64
CA MET A 159 2.98 -9.90 -7.52
C MET A 159 4.28 -10.67 -7.81
N MET A 160 4.72 -11.54 -6.90
CA MET A 160 5.88 -12.41 -7.15
C MET A 160 5.65 -13.35 -8.32
N ALA A 161 4.42 -13.74 -8.66
CA ALA A 161 4.15 -14.54 -9.85
C ALA A 161 4.69 -13.91 -11.15
N VAL A 162 4.85 -12.57 -11.16
CA VAL A 162 5.44 -11.81 -12.26
C VAL A 162 6.91 -11.47 -11.99
N THR A 163 7.26 -11.06 -10.77
CA THR A 163 8.60 -10.51 -10.48
C THR A 163 9.63 -11.55 -10.06
N ASP A 164 9.20 -12.67 -9.46
CA ASP A 164 10.02 -13.81 -9.03
C ASP A 164 9.17 -15.11 -9.12
N PRO A 165 8.92 -15.62 -10.33
CA PRO A 165 8.03 -16.77 -10.53
C PRO A 165 8.51 -18.02 -9.76
N ASP A 166 9.82 -18.23 -9.68
CA ASP A 166 10.39 -19.37 -8.96
C ASP A 166 10.13 -19.25 -7.45
N GLY A 167 10.28 -18.06 -6.87
CA GLY A 167 9.93 -17.78 -5.47
C GLY A 167 8.43 -17.96 -5.21
N TYR A 168 7.60 -17.48 -6.12
CA TYR A 168 6.16 -17.68 -6.03
C TYR A 168 5.79 -19.18 -6.02
N GLN A 169 6.35 -19.97 -6.94
CA GLN A 169 6.06 -21.41 -7.04
C GLN A 169 6.52 -22.18 -5.79
N ARG A 170 7.70 -21.85 -5.25
CA ARG A 170 8.22 -22.50 -4.04
C ARG A 170 7.41 -22.19 -2.80
N ASP A 171 7.10 -20.91 -2.57
CA ASP A 171 6.67 -20.45 -1.24
C ASP A 171 5.17 -20.12 -1.16
N TRP A 172 4.51 -19.79 -2.28
CA TRP A 172 3.19 -19.14 -2.28
C TRP A 172 2.12 -19.85 -3.10
N ALA A 173 2.47 -20.52 -4.21
CA ALA A 173 1.50 -21.10 -5.14
C ALA A 173 0.52 -22.06 -4.46
N ARG A 174 1.01 -22.92 -3.54
CA ARG A 174 0.15 -23.83 -2.79
C ARG A 174 -0.78 -23.12 -1.80
N ARG A 175 -0.32 -22.03 -1.16
CA ARG A 175 -1.07 -21.29 -0.13
C ARG A 175 -2.16 -20.42 -0.75
N LEU A 176 -1.84 -19.72 -1.84
CA LEU A 176 -2.78 -18.83 -2.52
C LEU A 176 -3.71 -19.58 -3.48
N GLY A 177 -3.22 -20.69 -4.04
CA GLY A 177 -3.96 -21.50 -4.99
C GLY A 177 -4.24 -20.76 -6.30
N THR A 178 -4.85 -21.50 -7.24
CA THR A 178 -5.33 -20.91 -8.49
C THR A 178 -6.69 -20.25 -8.26
N PRO A 179 -6.92 -19.01 -8.72
CA PRO A 179 -8.24 -18.39 -8.69
C PRO A 179 -9.28 -19.28 -9.38
N SER A 180 -10.48 -19.38 -8.80
CA SER A 180 -11.60 -20.05 -9.47
C SER A 180 -11.94 -19.33 -10.79
N PRO A 181 -12.54 -20.02 -11.78
CA PRO A 181 -12.92 -19.39 -13.05
C PRO A 181 -13.81 -18.15 -12.87
N VAL A 182 -14.72 -18.17 -11.89
CA VAL A 182 -15.58 -17.03 -11.53
C VAL A 182 -14.76 -15.85 -11.00
N ARG A 183 -13.81 -16.09 -10.09
CA ARG A 183 -12.92 -15.03 -9.58
C ARG A 183 -12.06 -14.46 -10.71
N ALA A 184 -11.47 -15.31 -11.54
CA ALA A 184 -10.66 -14.87 -12.68
C ALA A 184 -11.48 -14.02 -13.67
N ALA A 185 -12.74 -14.38 -13.93
CA ALA A 185 -13.64 -13.58 -14.76
C ALA A 185 -13.95 -12.21 -14.14
N ALA A 186 -14.24 -12.16 -12.83
CA ALA A 186 -14.50 -10.91 -12.12
C ALA A 186 -13.29 -9.95 -12.16
N LEU A 187 -12.07 -10.47 -11.93
CA LEU A 187 -10.84 -9.68 -12.01
C LEU A 187 -10.61 -9.14 -13.42
N ARG A 188 -10.83 -9.95 -14.47
CA ARG A 188 -10.76 -9.49 -15.87
C ARG A 188 -11.77 -8.38 -16.17
N GLN A 189 -12.99 -8.48 -15.65
CA GLN A 189 -14.02 -7.45 -15.84
C GLN A 189 -13.62 -6.13 -15.17
N ILE A 190 -13.11 -6.17 -13.93
CA ILE A 190 -12.59 -5.00 -13.23
C ILE A 190 -11.43 -4.38 -14.01
N ARG A 191 -10.49 -5.21 -14.49
CA ARG A 191 -9.37 -4.73 -15.31
C ARG A 191 -9.86 -4.04 -16.59
N ALA A 192 -10.82 -4.64 -17.30
CA ALA A 192 -11.37 -4.07 -18.53
C ALA A 192 -12.04 -2.71 -18.31
N LEU A 193 -12.65 -2.48 -17.13
CA LEU A 193 -13.17 -1.16 -16.74
C LEU A 193 -12.05 -0.14 -16.48
N LEU A 194 -10.96 -0.57 -15.85
CA LEU A 194 -9.88 0.32 -15.40
C LEU A 194 -8.83 0.61 -16.47
N SER A 195 -8.62 -0.25 -17.47
CA SER A 195 -7.61 -0.01 -18.52
C SER A 195 -7.84 1.29 -19.29
N PRO A 196 -9.04 1.59 -19.83
CA PRO A 196 -9.28 2.87 -20.52
C PRO A 196 -9.19 4.06 -19.56
N ALA A 197 -9.56 3.87 -18.29
CA ALA A 197 -9.44 4.90 -17.27
C ALA A 197 -7.97 5.23 -16.96
N LEU A 198 -7.08 4.24 -16.94
CA LEU A 198 -5.65 4.42 -16.75
C LEU A 198 -5.05 5.19 -17.94
N GLU A 199 -5.39 4.80 -19.17
CA GLU A 199 -4.97 5.50 -20.39
C GLU A 199 -5.45 6.96 -20.41
N SER A 200 -6.69 7.23 -20.00
CA SER A 200 -7.21 8.59 -19.90
C SER A 200 -6.46 9.40 -18.84
N ALA A 201 -6.23 8.82 -17.66
CA ALA A 201 -5.48 9.48 -16.59
C ALA A 201 -4.03 9.79 -17.02
N ALA A 202 -3.40 8.92 -17.79
CA ALA A 202 -2.06 9.15 -18.36
C ALA A 202 -2.02 10.34 -19.32
N ARG A 203 -3.08 10.53 -20.13
CA ARG A 203 -3.21 11.67 -21.06
C ARG A 203 -3.57 12.97 -20.35
N GLU A 204 -4.48 12.93 -19.40
CA GLU A 204 -5.00 14.10 -18.68
C GLU A 204 -4.01 14.63 -17.64
N LEU A 205 -3.29 13.73 -16.95
CA LEU A 205 -2.39 14.06 -15.84
C LEU A 205 -1.00 13.43 -16.05
N PRO A 206 -0.28 13.76 -17.15
CA PRO A 206 0.95 13.05 -17.54
C PRO A 206 2.07 13.18 -16.50
N GLN A 207 2.17 14.31 -15.80
CA GLN A 207 3.19 14.48 -14.77
C GLN A 207 2.91 13.60 -13.55
N SER A 208 1.67 13.58 -13.07
CA SER A 208 1.27 12.70 -11.95
C SER A 208 1.41 11.23 -12.33
N HIS A 209 1.02 10.88 -13.55
CA HIS A 209 1.11 9.52 -14.06
C HIS A 209 2.56 9.00 -14.15
N ARG A 210 3.53 9.84 -14.51
CA ARG A 210 4.97 9.47 -14.48
C ARG A 210 5.48 9.08 -13.09
N HIS A 211 4.85 9.58 -12.04
CA HIS A 211 5.17 9.21 -10.66
C HIS A 211 4.40 7.98 -10.16
N ALA A 212 3.41 7.51 -10.92
CA ALA A 212 2.68 6.28 -10.65
C ALA A 212 3.48 5.04 -11.09
N ARG A 213 2.88 3.86 -10.90
CA ARG A 213 3.41 2.62 -11.46
C ARG A 213 3.30 2.61 -12.98
N PRO A 214 4.17 1.89 -13.70
CA PRO A 214 4.08 1.80 -15.15
C PRO A 214 2.78 1.11 -15.60
N ASP A 215 2.43 1.25 -16.88
CA ASP A 215 1.23 0.63 -17.45
C ASP A 215 1.41 -0.86 -17.72
N GLU A 216 2.65 -1.29 -17.98
CA GLU A 216 3.00 -2.67 -18.25
C GLU A 216 3.95 -3.22 -17.18
N SER A 217 3.76 -4.50 -16.86
CA SER A 217 4.66 -5.22 -15.98
C SER A 217 5.94 -5.59 -16.73
N VAL A 218 7.06 -5.35 -16.08
CA VAL A 218 8.39 -5.78 -16.52
C VAL A 218 9.06 -6.54 -15.38
N PRO A 219 10.10 -7.36 -15.64
CA PRO A 219 10.83 -8.04 -14.57
C PRO A 219 11.25 -7.07 -13.46
N GLY A 220 10.89 -7.42 -12.21
CA GLY A 220 11.16 -6.60 -11.02
C GLY A 220 10.23 -5.39 -10.79
N ARG A 221 9.28 -5.10 -11.69
CA ARG A 221 8.34 -3.99 -11.54
C ARG A 221 6.97 -4.32 -12.14
N VAL A 222 5.98 -4.47 -11.26
CA VAL A 222 4.58 -4.65 -11.69
C VAL A 222 3.92 -3.35 -12.15
N SER A 223 2.99 -3.48 -13.08
CA SER A 223 2.13 -2.39 -13.56
C SER A 223 1.18 -1.86 -12.48
N ALA A 224 0.56 -0.70 -12.74
CA ALA A 224 -0.50 -0.15 -11.90
C ALA A 224 -1.69 -1.11 -11.77
N LEU A 225 -2.13 -1.72 -12.87
CA LEU A 225 -3.27 -2.63 -12.87
C LEU A 225 -2.92 -3.99 -12.25
N ASP A 226 -1.72 -4.53 -12.46
CA ASP A 226 -1.32 -5.79 -11.82
C ASP A 226 -1.13 -5.61 -10.31
N TYR A 227 -0.66 -4.44 -9.87
CA TYR A 227 -0.60 -4.08 -8.45
C TYR A 227 -1.99 -4.02 -7.80
N PHE A 228 -2.96 -3.41 -8.49
CA PHE A 228 -4.35 -3.33 -8.03
C PHE A 228 -5.04 -4.70 -8.06
N GLU A 229 -4.85 -5.47 -9.13
CA GLU A 229 -5.42 -6.81 -9.27
C GLU A 229 -4.89 -7.76 -8.19
N ALA A 230 -3.60 -7.69 -7.86
CA ALA A 230 -2.99 -8.46 -6.77
C ALA A 230 -3.59 -8.12 -5.38
N GLU A 231 -4.02 -6.87 -5.18
CA GLU A 231 -4.73 -6.44 -3.96
C GLU A 231 -6.12 -7.08 -3.90
N VAL A 232 -6.94 -6.83 -4.93
CA VAL A 232 -8.36 -7.22 -4.89
C VAL A 232 -8.58 -8.72 -5.10
N ALA A 233 -7.62 -9.45 -5.68
CA ALA A 233 -7.68 -10.91 -5.84
C ALA A 233 -7.78 -11.68 -4.51
N GLY A 234 -7.41 -11.05 -3.38
CA GLY A 234 -7.55 -11.62 -2.04
C GLY A 234 -8.95 -11.52 -1.44
N TYR A 235 -9.83 -10.73 -2.04
CA TYR A 235 -11.17 -10.45 -1.52
C TYR A 235 -12.19 -11.55 -1.85
N SER A 236 -13.29 -11.57 -1.10
CA SER A 236 -14.45 -12.40 -1.41
C SER A 236 -15.07 -12.06 -2.78
N LEU A 237 -15.81 -13.01 -3.35
CA LEU A 237 -16.52 -12.77 -4.61
C LEU A 237 -17.57 -11.66 -4.47
N GLY A 238 -18.21 -11.54 -3.31
CA GLY A 238 -19.19 -10.48 -3.04
C GLY A 238 -18.55 -9.09 -3.15
N THR A 239 -17.39 -8.89 -2.51
CA THR A 239 -16.64 -7.63 -2.59
C THR A 239 -16.13 -7.36 -4.01
N LEU A 240 -15.68 -8.38 -4.75
CA LEU A 240 -15.27 -8.22 -6.15
C LEU A 240 -16.42 -7.80 -7.06
N PHE A 241 -17.60 -8.39 -6.90
CA PHE A 241 -18.78 -8.00 -7.70
C PHE A 241 -19.27 -6.60 -7.33
N ALA A 242 -19.35 -6.28 -6.04
CA ALA A 242 -19.67 -4.93 -5.59
C ALA A 242 -18.70 -3.88 -6.15
N LEU A 243 -17.38 -4.19 -6.15
CA LEU A 243 -16.36 -3.34 -6.74
C LEU A 243 -16.58 -3.14 -8.25
N ARG A 244 -16.77 -4.23 -9.00
CA ARG A 244 -17.03 -4.18 -10.45
C ARG A 244 -18.25 -3.31 -10.76
N ASP A 245 -19.37 -3.56 -10.08
CA ASP A 245 -20.64 -2.91 -10.37
C ASP A 245 -20.60 -1.42 -10.00
N ALA A 246 -20.05 -1.10 -8.83
CA ALA A 246 -19.89 0.29 -8.41
C ALA A 246 -18.89 1.07 -9.29
N LEU A 247 -17.81 0.43 -9.75
CA LEU A 247 -16.89 1.03 -10.73
C LEU A 247 -17.58 1.30 -12.07
N GLY A 248 -18.38 0.36 -12.56
CA GLY A 248 -19.12 0.51 -13.82
C GLY A 248 -20.05 1.73 -13.81
N GLU A 249 -20.68 2.03 -12.68
CA GLU A 249 -21.49 3.23 -12.51
C GLU A 249 -20.62 4.49 -12.34
N GLN A 250 -19.61 4.47 -11.46
CA GLN A 250 -18.77 5.64 -11.19
C GLN A 250 -18.03 6.13 -12.45
N LEU A 251 -17.52 5.21 -13.27
CA LEU A 251 -16.74 5.53 -14.48
C LEU A 251 -17.54 6.30 -15.54
N LYS A 252 -18.89 6.33 -15.45
CA LYS A 252 -19.73 7.17 -16.33
C LYS A 252 -19.54 8.67 -16.06
N HIS A 253 -19.04 9.04 -14.89
CA HIS A 253 -18.98 10.43 -14.43
C HIS A 253 -17.60 10.83 -13.90
N THR A 254 -16.80 9.88 -13.41
CA THR A 254 -15.53 10.19 -12.75
C THR A 254 -14.51 9.07 -12.96
N ASN A 255 -13.30 9.45 -13.36
CA ASN A 255 -12.17 8.54 -13.46
C ASN A 255 -11.49 8.37 -12.08
N PRO A 256 -11.61 7.20 -11.42
CA PRO A 256 -11.04 6.99 -10.08
C PRO A 256 -9.51 7.03 -10.09
N ILE A 257 -8.85 6.67 -11.19
CA ILE A 257 -7.39 6.66 -11.27
C ILE A 257 -6.88 8.10 -11.30
N ALA A 258 -7.43 8.95 -12.17
CA ALA A 258 -7.07 10.36 -12.23
C ALA A 258 -7.36 11.08 -10.90
N LEU A 259 -8.54 10.82 -10.30
CA LEU A 259 -8.90 11.39 -9.00
C LEU A 259 -7.94 10.95 -7.89
N SER A 260 -7.48 9.70 -7.89
CA SER A 260 -6.51 9.21 -6.90
C SER A 260 -5.18 9.97 -6.95
N TYR A 261 -4.73 10.39 -8.14
CA TYR A 261 -3.51 11.19 -8.28
C TYR A 261 -3.68 12.58 -7.64
N VAL A 262 -4.81 13.23 -7.89
CA VAL A 262 -5.14 14.54 -7.33
C VAL A 262 -5.25 14.45 -5.80
N LEU A 263 -5.94 13.43 -5.29
CA LEU A 263 -6.12 13.23 -3.86
C LEU A 263 -4.82 12.87 -3.14
N ALA A 264 -3.94 12.09 -3.76
CA ALA A 264 -2.64 11.79 -3.19
C ALA A 264 -1.81 13.06 -2.98
N ALA A 265 -1.83 14.00 -3.94
CA ALA A 265 -1.16 15.28 -3.81
C ALA A 265 -1.80 16.17 -2.72
N ARG A 266 -3.13 16.22 -2.64
CA ARG A 266 -3.86 16.99 -1.60
C ARG A 266 -3.59 16.44 -0.20
N LEU A 267 -3.67 15.13 -0.04
CA LEU A 267 -3.39 14.45 1.24
C LEU A 267 -1.91 14.54 1.63
N GLY A 268 -0.99 14.47 0.67
CA GLY A 268 0.44 14.70 0.93
C GLY A 268 0.66 16.05 1.61
N LYS A 269 0.16 17.14 1.00
CA LYS A 269 0.22 18.50 1.57
C LYS A 269 -0.49 18.60 2.93
N ALA A 270 -1.66 17.99 3.07
CA ALA A 270 -2.41 18.01 4.33
C ALA A 270 -1.64 17.32 5.47
N THR A 271 -0.87 16.26 5.18
CA THR A 271 -0.06 15.56 6.18
C THR A 271 1.28 16.24 6.50
N GLU A 272 1.81 17.08 5.61
CA GLU A 272 3.04 17.84 5.86
C GLU A 272 2.86 18.89 6.96
N ALA A 273 1.68 19.51 7.04
CA ALA A 273 1.31 20.53 8.04
C ALA A 273 1.25 20.03 9.49
N ILE A 274 1.48 18.73 9.72
CA ILE A 274 1.43 18.07 11.04
C ILE A 274 2.86 17.91 11.62
N SER A 275 3.89 18.41 10.91
CA SER A 275 5.31 18.30 11.28
C SER A 275 5.77 19.41 12.22
#